data_AF-A0A5R9H3Q3-F1
#
_entry.id   AF-A0A5R9H3Q3-F1
#
_cell.length_a   1.000
_cell.length_b   1.000
_cell.length_c   1.000
_cell.angle_alpha   90.00
_cell.angle_beta   90.00
_cell.angle_gamma   90.00
#
_symmetry.space_group_name_H-M   'P 1'
#
loop_
_entity.id
_entity.type
_entity.pdbx_description
1 polymer ?
#
loop_
_entity_poly.entity_id
_entity_poly.type
_entity_poly.pdbx_seq_one_letter_code
_entity_poly.pdbx_strand_id
1 'polypeptide(L)' 'MILKIIFVVVVLFLIYLIFFKKTRDKNSSNKNDRMISDEMLECPSCGTFISQKEAILSNGRFFCSKECLNNKKA' A
#
# COMPACT_ATOMS: atom_id res chain seq x y z
N MET A 1 49.18 -12.16 -11.70
CA MET A 1 48.83 -10.76 -11.33
C MET A 1 47.38 -10.42 -11.67
N ILE A 2 46.88 -10.74 -12.88
CA ILE A 2 45.48 -10.50 -13.31
C ILE A 2 44.42 -11.29 -12.50
N LEU A 3 44.67 -12.55 -12.15
CA LEU A 3 43.69 -13.40 -11.45
C LEU A 3 43.35 -12.88 -10.04
N LYS A 4 44.33 -12.30 -9.34
CA LYS A 4 44.12 -11.66 -8.03
C LYS A 4 43.18 -10.45 -8.14
N ILE A 5 43.30 -9.68 -9.22
CA ILE A 5 42.48 -8.47 -9.45
C ILE A 5 41.03 -8.86 -9.75
N ILE A 6 40.82 -9.88 -10.58
CA ILE A 6 39.48 -10.41 -10.88
C ILE A 6 38.78 -10.91 -9.61
N PHE A 7 39.51 -11.62 -8.74
CA PHE A 7 38.94 -12.13 -7.49
C PHE A 7 38.50 -11.00 -6.56
N VAL A 8 39.30 -9.93 -6.44
CA VAL A 8 38.94 -8.75 -5.63
C VAL A 8 37.70 -8.04 -6.18
N VAL A 9 37.59 -7.88 -7.51
CA VAL A 9 36.42 -7.26 -8.14
C VAL A 9 35.15 -8.09 -7.93
N VAL A 10 35.23 -9.42 -8.04
CA VAL A 10 34.10 -10.32 -7.79
C VAL A 10 33.62 -10.25 -6.35
N VAL A 11 34.54 -10.21 -5.37
CA VAL A 11 34.17 -10.10 -3.95
C VAL A 11 33.50 -8.76 -3.65
N LEU A 12 34.02 -7.64 -4.18
CA LEU A 12 33.38 -6.32 -4.04
C LEU A 12 31.99 -6.27 -4.69
N PHE A 13 31.85 -6.87 -5.87
CA PHE A 13 30.57 -6.96 -6.57
C PHE A 13 29.55 -7.80 -5.81
N LEU A 14 29.95 -8.91 -5.20
CA LEU A 14 29.08 -9.73 -4.35
C LEU A 14 28.61 -8.98 -3.10
N ILE A 15 29.50 -8.23 -2.43
CA ILE A 15 29.12 -7.41 -1.28
C ILE A 15 28.11 -6.33 -1.70
N TYR A 16 28.37 -5.65 -2.83
CA TYR A 16 27.45 -4.67 -3.40
C TYR A 16 26.08 -5.29 -3.72
N LEU A 17 26.05 -6.45 -4.37
CA LEU A 17 24.81 -7.16 -4.68
C LEU A 17 24.06 -7.60 -3.42
N ILE A 18 24.74 -8.08 -2.37
CA ILE A 18 24.08 -8.47 -1.11
C ILE A 18 23.46 -7.24 -0.43
N PHE A 19 24.17 -6.11 -0.38
CA PHE A 19 23.65 -4.87 0.19
C PHE A 19 22.49 -4.29 -0.62
N PHE A 20 22.58 -4.32 -1.96
CA PHE A 20 21.55 -3.82 -2.86
C PHE A 20 20.33 -4.73 -2.94
N LYS A 21 20.53 -6.06 -2.90
CA LYS A 21 19.45 -7.06 -2.90
C LYS A 21 18.66 -7.03 -1.59
N LYS A 22 19.29 -6.69 -0.45
CA LYS A 22 18.59 -6.45 0.82
C LYS A 22 17.61 -5.26 0.75
N THR A 23 17.80 -4.33 -0.18
CA THR A 23 16.84 -3.24 -0.45
C THR A 23 15.69 -3.69 -1.38
N ARG A 24 15.83 -4.82 -2.08
CA ARG A 24 14.81 -5.36 -3.00
C ARG A 24 13.86 -6.38 -2.37
N ASP A 25 14.10 -6.80 -1.13
CA ASP A 25 13.14 -7.53 -0.28
C ASP A 25 12.19 -6.58 0.46
N LYS A 26 11.53 -5.71 -0.30
CA LYS A 26 10.30 -5.02 0.11
C LYS A 26 9.21 -5.21 -0.92
N ASN A 27 8.97 -6.44 -1.38
CA ASN A 27 7.76 -6.75 -2.15
C ASN A 27 7.28 -8.20 -2.05
N SER A 28 7.51 -8.86 -0.91
CA SER A 28 6.73 -10.05 -0.53
C SER A 28 5.67 -9.76 0.56
N SER A 29 5.45 -8.49 0.96
CA SER A 29 4.37 -8.16 1.90
C SER A 29 3.85 -6.72 1.83
N ASN A 30 3.93 -6.02 0.70
CA ASN A 30 3.36 -4.67 0.58
C ASN A 30 2.31 -4.56 -0.53
N LYS A 31 1.35 -5.48 -0.50
CA LYS A 31 0.01 -5.22 -1.07
C LYS A 31 -0.87 -4.34 -0.15
N ASN A 32 -0.39 -3.99 1.05
CA ASN A 32 -1.21 -3.34 2.09
C ASN A 32 -0.64 -2.00 2.60
N ASP A 33 0.34 -1.41 1.93
CA ASP A 33 0.98 -0.14 2.34
C ASP A 33 0.87 0.93 1.25
N ARG A 34 -0.15 0.78 0.39
CA ARG A 34 -0.72 1.88 -0.38
C ARG A 34 -2.03 2.23 0.32
N MET A 35 -2.13 3.48 0.77
CA MET A 35 -3.31 4.07 1.43
C MET A 35 -3.37 3.92 2.97
N ILE A 36 -2.37 4.47 3.67
CA ILE A 36 -2.67 5.32 4.85
C ILE A 36 -2.95 6.77 4.35
N SER A 37 -3.54 6.88 3.17
CA SER A 37 -4.33 8.02 2.75
C SER A 37 -5.76 7.55 2.88
N ASP A 38 -6.24 7.48 4.13
CA ASP A 38 -7.65 7.32 4.41
C ASP A 38 -8.36 8.55 3.84
N GLU A 39 -8.74 8.50 2.56
CA GLU A 39 -9.56 9.53 1.96
C GLU A 39 -10.89 9.50 2.73
N MET A 40 -11.08 10.54 3.54
CA MET A 40 -12.27 10.69 4.37
C MET A 40 -13.38 11.20 3.48
N LEU A 41 -14.37 10.35 3.27
CA LEU A 41 -15.51 10.63 2.42
C LEU A 41 -16.71 10.92 3.30
N GLU A 42 -17.49 11.92 2.91
CA GLU A 42 -18.72 12.27 3.61
C GLU A 42 -19.83 11.29 3.21
N CYS A 43 -20.48 10.69 4.21
CA CYS A 43 -21.64 9.84 4.00
C CYS A 43 -22.84 10.71 3.56
N PRO A 44 -23.44 10.49 2.37
CA PRO A 44 -24.55 11.30 1.87
C PRO A 44 -25.84 11.17 2.69
N SER A 45 -25.93 10.17 3.57
CA SER A 45 -27.11 9.93 4.39
C SER A 45 -27.07 10.60 5.77
N CYS A 46 -25.88 10.85 6.33
CA CYS A 46 -25.74 11.34 7.70
C CYS A 46 -24.65 12.41 7.88
N GLY A 47 -23.90 12.76 6.83
CA GLY A 47 -22.83 13.74 6.88
C GLY A 47 -21.59 13.30 7.69
N THR A 48 -21.53 12.04 8.13
CA THR A 48 -20.36 11.56 8.87
C THR A 48 -19.19 11.31 7.92
N PHE A 49 -18.00 11.70 8.35
CA PHE A 49 -16.77 11.44 7.63
C PHE A 49 -16.28 10.03 7.96
N ILE A 50 -16.20 9.19 6.93
CA ILE A 50 -15.77 7.80 7.05
C ILE A 50 -14.60 7.55 6.10
N SER A 51 -13.62 6.77 6.56
CA SER A 51 -12.54 6.35 5.67
C SER A 51 -13.10 5.44 4.57
N GLN A 52 -12.62 5.65 3.35
CA GLN A 52 -12.93 4.79 2.20
C GLN A 52 -12.73 3.27 2.50
N LYS A 53 -11.80 2.90 3.39
CA LYS A 53 -11.55 1.50 3.75
C LYS A 53 -12.64 0.87 4.63
N GLU A 54 -13.32 1.69 5.42
CA GLU A 54 -14.38 1.28 6.36
C GLU A 54 -15.78 1.54 5.78
N ALA A 55 -15.87 2.36 4.72
CA ALA A 55 -17.12 2.71 4.09
C ALA A 55 -17.69 1.60 3.21
N ILE A 56 -19.02 1.49 3.21
CA ILE A 56 -19.75 0.55 2.36
C ILE A 56 -20.02 1.24 1.02
N LEU A 57 -19.41 0.75 -0.06
CA LEU A 57 -19.65 1.25 -1.42
C LEU A 57 -20.98 0.69 -1.97
N SER A 58 -21.91 1.57 -2.33
CA SER A 58 -23.19 1.18 -2.92
C SER A 58 -23.67 2.24 -3.90
N ASN A 59 -23.93 1.84 -5.15
CA ASN A 59 -24.32 2.74 -6.24
C ASN A 59 -23.35 3.93 -6.43
N GLY A 60 -22.04 3.69 -6.30
CA GLY A 60 -21.01 4.72 -6.45
C GLY A 60 -20.94 5.73 -5.30
N ARG A 61 -21.71 5.54 -4.22
CA ARG A 61 -21.66 6.37 -3.01
C ARG A 61 -21.17 5.55 -1.81
N PHE A 62 -20.43 6.20 -0.91
CA PHE A 62 -19.85 5.61 0.29
C PHE A 62 -20.77 5.85 1.49
N PHE A 63 -21.12 4.78 2.22
CA PHE A 63 -22.05 4.85 3.34
C PHE A 63 -21.39 4.43 4.65
N CYS A 64 -21.86 5.08 5.73
CA CYS A 64 -21.42 4.86 7.09
C CYS A 64 -21.74 3.45 7.63
N SER A 65 -22.91 2.93 7.25
CA SER A 65 -23.49 1.72 7.83
C SER A 65 -24.56 1.15 6.89
N LYS A 66 -25.00 -0.09 7.16
CA LYS A 66 -26.11 -0.71 6.42
C LYS A 66 -27.42 0.07 6.60
N GLU A 67 -27.60 0.73 7.73
CA GLU A 67 -28.77 1.58 7.98
C GLU A 67 -28.73 2.84 7.12
N CYS A 68 -27.57 3.50 7.01
CA CYS A 68 -27.33 4.60 6.07
C CYS A 68 -27.59 4.18 4.60
N LEU A 69 -27.32 2.92 4.27
CA LEU A 69 -27.55 2.34 2.94
C LEU A 69 -29.01 1.97 2.68
N ASN A 70 -29.76 1.53 3.70
CA ASN A 70 -31.16 1.16 3.53
C ASN A 70 -32.10 2.37 3.63
N ASN A 71 -31.72 3.39 4.41
CA ASN A 71 -32.45 4.64 4.55
C ASN A 71 -31.94 5.73 3.60
N LYS A 72 -31.40 5.35 2.42
CA LYS A 72 -31.00 6.31 1.38
C LYS A 72 -32.19 7.24 1.11
N LYS A 73 -32.10 8.50 1.57
CA LYS A 73 -33.01 9.55 1.10
C LYS A 73 -32.73 9.69 -0.40
N ALA A 74 -33.74 9.37 -1.21
CA ALA A 74 -33.70 9.49 -2.67
C ALA A 74 -33.45 10.95 -3.06
#